data_AF-A0A355SV97-F1
#
_entry.id   AF-A0A355SV97-F1
#
_cell.length_a   1.000
_cell.length_b   1.000
_cell.length_c   1.000
_cell.angle_alpha   90.00
_cell.angle_beta   90.00
_cell.angle_gamma   90.00
#
_symmetry.space_group_name_H-M   'P 1'
#
loop_
_entity.id
_entity.type
_entity.pdbx_description
1 polymer ?
#
loop_
_entity_poly.entity_id
_entity_poly.type
_entity_poly.pdbx_seq_one_letter_code
_entity_poly.pdbx_strand_id
1 'polypeptide(L)'
;MSTLIRKHAFTLWLCGAVVLGLLFPGPASAGGCLHPEITTKLGVALIFFIQGLSLPMRSLAAGYQPKRLHVFVLSWNYLVFPLVTGLLLLPLSWLLAPGLRVGFWLLAILPTTVASAIAFTAISGGAAANAIFS
;
A
#
# COMPACT_ATOMS: atom_id res chain seq x y z
N MET A 1 7.44 -29.65 5.46
CA MET A 1 7.15 -28.29 5.98
C MET A 1 5.78 -27.87 5.46
N SER A 2 4.80 -27.71 6.35
CA SER A 2 3.36 -27.61 6.03
C SER A 2 3.04 -26.55 4.95
N THR A 3 2.25 -26.95 3.94
CA THR A 3 1.75 -26.11 2.82
C THR A 3 1.08 -24.81 3.29
N LEU A 4 0.60 -24.76 4.54
CA LEU A 4 0.02 -23.56 5.15
C LEU A 4 1.07 -22.46 5.41
N ILE A 5 2.28 -22.84 5.85
CA ILE A 5 3.37 -21.90 6.15
C ILE A 5 3.82 -21.21 4.85
N ARG A 6 3.87 -21.95 3.74
CA ARG A 6 4.28 -21.39 2.44
C ARG A 6 3.28 -20.37 1.88
N LYS A 7 1.98 -20.52 2.18
CA LYS A 7 0.93 -19.57 1.76
C LYS A 7 0.98 -18.24 2.51
N HIS A 8 1.37 -18.26 3.79
CA HIS A 8 1.43 -17.06 4.64
C HIS A 8 2.85 -16.61 4.97
N ALA A 9 3.85 -17.16 4.29
CA ALA A 9 5.27 -16.90 4.56
C ALA A 9 5.60 -15.41 4.53
N PHE A 10 5.06 -14.67 3.56
CA PHE A 10 5.28 -13.23 3.46
C PHE A 10 4.79 -12.47 4.70
N THR A 11 3.55 -12.72 5.13
CA THR A 11 2.98 -12.06 6.32
C THR A 11 3.75 -12.42 7.59
N LEU A 12 4.15 -13.69 7.73
CA LEU A 12 4.94 -14.15 8.87
C LEU A 12 6.33 -13.47 8.90
N TRP A 13 6.99 -13.37 7.74
CA TRP A 13 8.27 -12.65 7.63
C TRP A 13 8.12 -11.16 7.90
N LEU A 14 7.04 -10.52 7.44
CA LEU A 14 6.75 -9.12 7.73
C LEU A 14 6.59 -8.89 9.23
N CYS A 15 5.78 -9.71 9.90
CA CYS A 15 5.62 -9.65 11.36
C CYS A 15 6.97 -9.87 12.07
N GLY A 16 7.75 -10.86 11.62
CA GLY A 16 9.09 -11.11 12.15
C GLY A 16 10.03 -9.92 12.00
N ALA A 17 10.04 -9.27 10.83
CA ALA A 17 10.85 -8.07 10.59
C ALA A 17 10.44 -6.90 11.49
N VAL A 18 9.13 -6.71 11.73
CA VAL A 18 8.64 -5.68 12.67
C VAL A 18 9.12 -5.98 14.09
N VAL A 19 9.00 -7.22 14.57
CA VAL A 19 9.47 -7.61 15.90
C VAL A 19 10.99 -7.42 16.03
N LEU A 20 11.76 -7.81 15.01
CA LEU A 20 13.20 -7.59 15.00
C LEU A 20 13.56 -6.10 15.03
N GLY A 21 12.84 -5.25 14.29
CA GLY A 21 13.04 -3.80 14.32
C GLY A 21 12.72 -3.18 15.68
N LEU A 22 11.74 -3.73 16.41
CA LEU A 22 11.40 -3.30 17.77
C LEU A 22 12.46 -3.71 18.80
N LEU A 23 13.02 -4.92 18.67
CA LEU A 23 14.03 -5.44 19.61
C LEU A 23 15.44 -4.91 19.31
N PHE A 24 15.77 -4.72 18.04
CA PHE A 24 17.09 -4.30 17.57
C PHE A 24 16.96 -3.12 16.59
N PRO A 25 16.69 -1.90 17.09
CA PRO A 25 16.49 -0.72 16.22
C PRO A 25 17.79 -0.18 15.61
N GLY A 26 18.95 -0.42 16.25
CA GLY A 26 20.24 0.18 15.86
C GLY A 26 20.67 -0.04 14.39
N PRO A 27 20.57 -1.26 13.83
CA PRO A 27 20.93 -1.50 12.43
C PRO A 27 20.05 -0.71 11.44
N ALA A 28 18.80 -0.41 11.81
CA ALA A 28 17.80 0.25 10.99
C ALA A 28 17.52 1.70 11.39
N SER A 29 18.32 2.29 12.29
CA SER A 29 18.24 3.71 12.63
C SER A 29 18.95 4.57 11.58
N ALA A 30 18.73 5.89 11.63
CA ALA A 30 19.47 6.84 10.80
C ALA A 30 20.99 6.68 11.05
N GLY A 31 21.78 6.50 9.99
CA GLY A 31 23.21 6.16 10.08
C GLY A 31 23.55 4.75 10.56
N GLY A 32 22.56 3.86 10.72
CA GLY A 32 22.76 2.45 11.03
C GLY A 32 23.33 1.66 9.84
N CYS A 33 23.85 0.46 10.09
CA CYS A 33 24.51 -0.37 9.07
C CYS A 33 23.67 -0.59 7.80
N LEU A 34 22.34 -0.71 7.91
CA LEU A 34 21.46 -0.90 6.76
C LEU A 34 21.19 0.37 5.95
N HIS A 35 21.54 1.56 6.46
CA HIS A 35 21.26 2.86 5.83
C HIS A 35 19.83 2.92 5.27
N PRO A 36 18.81 2.90 6.14
CA PRO A 36 17.41 2.80 5.74
C PRO A 36 16.98 3.91 4.77
N GLU A 37 17.63 5.07 4.83
CA GLU A 37 17.41 6.21 3.92
C GLU A 37 17.67 5.86 2.44
N ILE A 38 18.58 4.92 2.18
CA ILE A 38 18.96 4.47 0.84
C ILE A 38 18.27 3.15 0.53
N THR A 39 18.43 2.15 1.41
CA THR A 39 17.92 0.79 1.18
C THR A 39 16.40 0.77 1.03
N THR A 40 15.66 1.56 1.81
CA THR A 40 14.19 1.62 1.68
C THR A 40 13.79 2.24 0.34
N LYS A 41 14.47 3.32 -0.09
CA LYS A 41 14.18 3.97 -1.38
C LYS A 41 14.49 3.04 -2.55
N LEU A 42 15.62 2.34 -2.51
CA LEU A 42 15.98 1.36 -3.53
C LEU A 42 14.99 0.18 -3.55
N GLY A 43 14.59 -0.32 -2.39
CA GLY A 43 13.59 -1.38 -2.27
C GLY A 43 12.25 -0.96 -2.88
N VAL A 44 11.75 0.23 -2.52
CA VAL A 44 10.53 0.80 -3.11
C VAL A 44 10.70 0.98 -4.62
N ALA A 45 11.80 1.57 -5.09
CA ALA A 45 12.05 1.74 -6.52
C ALA A 45 12.04 0.41 -7.28
N LEU A 46 12.68 -0.63 -6.74
CA LEU A 46 12.71 -1.97 -7.32
C LEU A 46 11.32 -2.61 -7.36
N ILE A 47 10.55 -2.49 -6.27
CA ILE A 47 9.18 -3.00 -6.20
C ILE A 47 8.29 -2.33 -7.25
N PHE A 48 8.35 -1.00 -7.36
CA PHE A 48 7.58 -0.26 -8.37
C PHE A 48 8.07 -0.55 -9.79
N PHE A 49 9.37 -0.75 -10.00
CA PHE A 49 9.95 -1.13 -11.29
C PHE A 49 9.47 -2.50 -11.75
N ILE A 50 9.55 -3.52 -10.89
CA ILE A 50 9.08 -4.88 -11.20
C ILE A 50 7.56 -4.89 -11.43
N GLN A 51 6.80 -4.14 -10.62
CA GLN A 51 5.36 -3.99 -10.84
C GLN A 51 5.07 -3.32 -12.19
N GLY A 52 5.82 -2.28 -12.56
CA GLY A 52 5.73 -1.62 -13.85
C GLY A 52 6.01 -2.56 -15.02
N LEU A 53 7.07 -3.37 -14.94
CA LEU A 53 7.41 -4.36 -15.95
C LEU A 53 6.37 -5.48 -16.08
N SER A 54 5.66 -5.79 -15.00
CA SER A 54 4.64 -6.85 -14.97
C SER A 54 3.30 -6.41 -15.59
N LEU A 55 3.13 -5.13 -15.93
CA LEU A 55 1.87 -4.59 -16.47
C LEU A 55 1.70 -4.90 -17.97
N PRO A 56 0.64 -5.64 -18.37
CA PRO A 56 0.37 -5.90 -19.77
C PRO A 56 -0.20 -4.65 -20.47
N MET A 57 0.52 -4.12 -21.47
CA MET A 57 0.14 -2.91 -22.22
C MET A 57 -1.26 -2.98 -22.86
N ARG A 58 -1.70 -4.16 -23.31
CA ARG A 58 -3.04 -4.35 -23.89
C ARG A 58 -4.16 -4.16 -22.85
N SER A 59 -3.92 -4.56 -21.60
CA SER A 59 -4.88 -4.37 -20.51
C SER A 59 -4.98 -2.92 -20.07
N LEU A 60 -3.88 -2.16 -20.17
CA LEU A 60 -3.90 -0.70 -19.96
C LEU A 60 -4.84 0.00 -20.96
N ALA A 61 -4.74 -0.33 -22.24
CA ALA A 61 -5.57 0.31 -23.27
C ALA A 61 -7.07 0.00 -23.11
N ALA A 62 -7.41 -1.24 -22.76
CA ALA A 62 -8.80 -1.64 -22.53
C ALA A 62 -9.37 -1.09 -21.21
N GLY A 63 -8.54 -1.01 -20.17
CA GLY A 63 -8.93 -0.59 -18.83
C GLY A 63 -9.33 0.87 -18.71
N TYR A 64 -8.94 1.76 -19.65
CA TYR A 64 -9.26 3.20 -19.60
C TYR A 64 -10.71 3.54 -20.01
N GLN A 65 -11.40 2.63 -20.71
CA GLN A 65 -12.72 2.89 -21.30
C GLN A 65 -13.83 3.30 -20.31
N PRO A 66 -14.00 2.65 -19.14
CA PRO A 66 -15.09 2.97 -18.22
C PRO A 66 -14.78 4.20 -17.36
N LYS A 67 -14.84 5.39 -17.96
CA LYS A 67 -14.53 6.67 -17.29
C LYS A 67 -15.35 6.94 -16.03
N ARG A 68 -16.63 6.51 -16.00
CA ARG A 68 -17.50 6.65 -14.82
C ARG A 68 -17.01 5.84 -13.62
N LEU A 69 -16.45 4.65 -13.87
CA LEU A 69 -15.90 3.81 -12.81
C LEU A 69 -14.65 4.46 -12.22
N HIS A 70 -13.74 4.94 -13.07
CA HIS A 70 -12.51 5.60 -12.61
C HIS A 70 -12.79 6.85 -11.81
N VAL A 71 -13.74 7.70 -12.25
CA VAL A 71 -14.16 8.87 -11.45
C VAL A 71 -14.71 8.46 -10.09
N PHE A 72 -15.52 7.40 -10.03
CA PHE A 72 -16.06 6.90 -8.77
C PHE A 72 -14.94 6.39 -7.83
N VAL A 73 -14.06 5.54 -8.34
CA VAL A 73 -12.97 4.94 -7.55
C VAL A 73 -12.00 6.02 -7.07
N LEU A 74 -11.62 6.95 -7.95
CA LEU A 74 -10.73 8.06 -7.59
C LEU A 74 -11.37 8.99 -6.56
N SER A 75 -12.67 9.28 -6.69
CA SER A 75 -13.42 10.06 -5.69
C SER A 75 -13.49 9.33 -4.36
N TRP A 76 -13.67 8.01 -4.39
CA TRP A 76 -13.68 7.21 -3.18
C TRP A 76 -12.31 7.24 -2.48
N ASN A 77 -11.22 7.05 -3.24
CA ASN A 77 -9.87 6.98 -2.68
C ASN A 77 -9.34 8.33 -2.19
N TYR A 78 -9.61 9.42 -2.93
CA TYR A 78 -8.99 10.72 -2.66
C TYR A 78 -9.92 11.76 -2.02
N LEU A 79 -11.23 11.50 -1.97
CA LEU A 79 -12.18 12.38 -1.26
C LEU A 79 -12.79 11.66 -0.08
N VAL A 80 -13.48 10.54 -0.32
CA VAL A 80 -14.27 9.86 0.72
C VAL A 80 -13.36 9.30 1.81
N PHE A 81 -12.30 8.58 1.45
CA PHE A 81 -11.41 7.95 2.43
C PHE A 81 -10.64 8.97 3.31
N PRO A 82 -10.07 10.06 2.75
CA PRO A 82 -9.55 11.17 3.55
C PRO A 82 -10.60 11.86 4.42
N LEU A 83 -11.82 12.05 3.93
CA LEU A 83 -12.92 12.63 4.73
C LEU A 83 -13.26 11.77 5.94
N VAL A 84 -13.44 10.46 5.72
CA VAL A 84 -13.72 9.50 6.78
C VAL A 84 -12.56 9.47 7.79
N THR A 85 -11.31 9.48 7.30
CA THR A 85 -10.13 9.54 8.17
C THR A 85 -10.11 10.82 9.00
N GLY A 86 -10.36 11.98 8.39
CA GLY A 86 -10.46 13.25 9.08
C GLY A 86 -11.54 13.25 10.16
N LEU A 87 -12.74 12.72 9.83
CA LEU A 87 -13.86 12.61 10.76
C LEU A 87 -13.51 11.70 11.96
N LEU A 88 -12.80 10.59 11.73
CA LEU A 88 -12.33 9.70 12.78
C LEU A 88 -11.19 10.29 13.62
N LEU A 89 -10.35 11.14 13.02
CA LEU A 89 -9.27 11.84 13.71
C LEU A 89 -9.78 12.96 14.63
N LEU A 90 -10.94 13.56 14.36
CA LEU A 90 -11.54 14.60 15.22
C LEU A 90 -11.65 14.13 16.69
N PRO A 91 -12.38 13.04 17.01
CA PRO A 91 -12.49 12.54 18.37
C PRO A 91 -11.27 11.74 18.82
N LEU A 92 -10.21 11.60 18.00
CA LEU A 92 -8.99 10.85 18.39
C LEU A 92 -7.78 11.79 18.54
N SER A 93 -7.94 13.06 18.16
CA SER A 93 -6.90 14.08 18.15
C SER A 93 -6.31 14.39 19.53
N TRP A 94 -7.09 14.20 20.60
CA TRP A 94 -6.67 14.36 21.99
C TRP A 94 -5.82 13.18 22.49
N LEU A 95 -5.96 12.00 21.89
CA LEU A 95 -5.20 10.81 22.26
C LEU A 95 -3.94 10.62 21.40
N LEU A 96 -3.92 11.18 20.19
CA LEU A 96 -2.84 10.99 19.23
C LEU A 96 -1.78 12.10 19.27
N ALA A 97 -0.53 11.68 19.42
CA ALA A 97 0.63 12.55 19.23
C ALA A 97 0.58 13.25 17.85
N PRO A 98 1.02 14.52 17.73
CA PRO A 98 0.99 15.27 16.48
C PRO A 98 1.63 14.53 15.30
N GLY A 99 2.75 13.83 15.52
CA GLY A 99 3.43 13.06 14.47
C GLY A 99 2.61 11.88 13.95
N LEU A 100 1.85 11.19 14.81
CA LEU A 100 0.97 10.09 14.39
C LEU A 100 -0.19 10.61 13.54
N ARG A 101 -0.73 11.79 13.86
CA ARG A 101 -1.81 12.41 13.09
C ARG A 101 -1.39 12.66 11.64
N VAL A 102 -0.16 13.15 11.42
CA VAL A 102 0.40 13.32 10.08
C VAL A 102 0.52 11.97 9.37
N GLY A 103 0.94 10.92 10.07
CA GLY A 103 0.99 9.56 9.53
C GLY A 103 -0.37 9.06 9.02
N PHE A 104 -1.45 9.27 9.77
CA PHE A 104 -2.80 8.90 9.32
C PHE A 104 -3.23 9.68 8.09
N TRP A 105 -2.96 10.98 8.02
CA TRP A 105 -3.24 11.78 6.83
C TRP A 105 -2.43 11.32 5.61
N LEU A 106 -1.15 10.99 5.82
CA LEU A 106 -0.28 10.44 4.77
C LEU A 106 -0.88 9.13 4.23
N LEU A 107 -1.26 8.21 5.12
CA LEU A 107 -1.88 6.94 4.75
C LEU A 107 -3.23 7.12 4.04
N ALA A 108 -4.01 8.13 4.43
CA ALA A 108 -5.31 8.40 3.81
C ALA A 108 -5.21 8.92 2.37
N ILE A 109 -4.13 9.61 2.03
CA ILE A 109 -3.93 10.22 0.71
C ILE A 109 -3.05 9.34 -0.19
N LEU A 110 -2.39 8.32 0.37
CA LEU A 110 -1.55 7.41 -0.41
C LEU A 110 -2.39 6.66 -1.46
N PRO A 111 -1.88 6.51 -2.70
CA PRO A 111 -2.52 5.64 -3.69
C PRO A 111 -2.60 4.20 -3.18
N THR A 112 -3.67 3.50 -3.54
CA THR A 112 -3.86 2.08 -3.23
C THR A 112 -2.85 1.20 -3.96
N THR A 113 -2.52 0.04 -3.38
CA THR A 113 -1.59 -0.92 -4.01
C THR A 113 -2.23 -1.60 -5.23
N VAL A 114 -1.65 -1.36 -6.41
CA VAL A 114 -2.14 -1.88 -7.72
C VAL A 114 -2.30 -3.41 -7.70
N ALA A 115 -1.31 -4.14 -7.19
CA ALA A 115 -1.35 -5.61 -7.16
C ALA A 115 -2.54 -6.17 -6.35
N SER A 116 -2.80 -5.61 -5.17
CA SER A 116 -3.92 -6.04 -4.32
C SER A 116 -5.27 -5.68 -4.93
N ALA A 117 -5.37 -4.49 -5.53
CA ALA A 117 -6.60 -4.04 -6.20
C ALA A 117 -6.98 -4.98 -7.35
N ILE A 118 -6.01 -5.37 -8.19
CA ILE A 118 -6.22 -6.32 -9.29
C ILE A 118 -6.63 -7.69 -8.74
N ALA A 119 -5.92 -8.21 -7.74
CA ALA A 119 -6.18 -9.53 -7.17
C ALA A 119 -7.59 -9.61 -6.55
N PHE A 120 -7.97 -8.65 -5.71
CA PHE A 120 -9.29 -8.65 -5.09
C PHE A 120 -10.41 -8.37 -6.07
N THR A 121 -10.20 -7.50 -7.07
CA THR A 121 -11.18 -7.28 -8.14
C THR A 121 -11.43 -8.57 -8.91
N ALA A 122 -10.37 -9.30 -9.28
CA ALA A 122 -10.51 -10.58 -9.97
C ALA A 122 -11.25 -11.64 -9.11
N ILE A 123 -10.95 -11.73 -7.81
CA ILE A 123 -11.63 -12.65 -6.89
C ILE A 123 -13.12 -12.30 -6.74
N SER A 124 -13.46 -11.01 -6.77
CA SER A 124 -14.86 -10.53 -6.69
C SER A 124 -15.65 -10.68 -8.00
N GLY A 125 -15.03 -11.21 -9.08
CA GLY A 125 -15.66 -11.32 -10.39
C GLY A 125 -15.64 -10.04 -11.22
N GLY A 126 -14.93 -9.01 -10.76
CA GLY A 126 -14.74 -7.75 -11.48
C GLY A 126 -13.65 -7.82 -12.55
N ALA A 127 -13.64 -6.83 -13.45
CA ALA A 127 -12.65 -6.75 -14.51
C ALA A 127 -11.28 -6.29 -13.98
N ALA A 128 -10.32 -7.22 -13.88
CA ALA A 128 -8.95 -6.97 -13.46
C ALA A 128 -8.25 -5.82 -14.21
N ALA A 129 -8.54 -5.65 -15.51
CA ALA A 129 -7.98 -4.57 -16.33
C ALA A 129 -8.43 -3.17 -15.88
N ASN A 130 -9.64 -3.04 -15.32
CA ASN A 130 -10.15 -1.75 -14.83
C ASN A 130 -9.51 -1.38 -13.48
N ALA A 131 -9.15 -2.36 -12.66
CA ALA A 131 -8.53 -2.14 -11.35
C ALA A 131 -7.13 -1.52 -11.44
N ILE A 132 -6.47 -1.60 -12.61
CA ILE A 132 -5.18 -0.98 -12.86
C ILE A 132 -5.25 0.56 -12.71
N PHE A 133 -6.41 1.15 -12.99
CA PHE A 133 -6.62 2.61 -12.99
C PHE A 133 -7.53 3.06 -11.84
N SER A 134 -7.19 2.66 -10.61
CA SER A 134 -7.90 3.05 -9.38
C SER A 134 -7.31 4.27 -8.70
#